data_AF-A0A7V1IE85-F1
#
_entry.id   AF-A0A7V1IE85-F1
#
_cell.length_a   1.000
_cell.length_b   1.000
_cell.length_c   1.000
_cell.angle_alpha   90.00
_cell.angle_beta   90.00
_cell.angle_gamma   90.00
#
_symmetry.space_group_name_H-M   'P 1'
#
loop_
_entity.id
_entity.type
_entity.pdbx_description
1 polymer ?
#
loop_
_entity_poly.entity_id
_entity_poly.type
_entity_poly.pdbx_seq_one_letter_code
_entity_poly.pdbx_strand_id
1 'polypeptide(L)'
;MGSIEDRLRRALRAAVDERNEASPAAWTGRIEARRTELLARREVIEVIDHGAGSRGNGRGVAASPKRYRAGVAELVRSKSTYPVWGRFLYHLVRELRPDVCLEFGSGFGISTAYLGAGLRENGSGTLASVEGASSIAALARETVTALDLSGVVQVVEDRFANAIEALPPSTPAPGFIFLDGHHD
;
A
#
# COMPACT_ATOMS: atom_id res chain seq x y z
N MET A 1 25.30 -5.34 11.55
CA MET A 1 24.23 -4.89 10.64
C MET A 1 24.86 -4.06 9.53
N GLY A 2 24.70 -4.43 8.26
CA GLY A 2 25.28 -3.70 7.12
C GLY A 2 24.66 -2.29 6.94
N SER A 3 25.26 -1.48 6.07
CA SER A 3 24.77 -0.13 5.77
C SER A 3 23.35 -0.14 5.19
N ILE A 4 22.68 1.02 5.17
CA ILE A 4 21.37 1.14 4.51
C ILE A 4 21.45 0.77 3.02
N GLU A 5 22.57 1.11 2.36
CA GLU A 5 22.83 0.75 0.97
C GLU A 5 22.92 -0.77 0.79
N ASP A 6 23.60 -1.47 1.70
CA ASP A 6 23.72 -2.93 1.63
C ASP A 6 22.36 -3.61 1.79
N ARG A 7 21.51 -3.08 2.68
CA ARG A 7 20.13 -3.57 2.89
C ARG A 7 19.27 -3.37 1.64
N LEU A 8 19.29 -2.17 1.05
CA LEU A 8 18.58 -1.87 -0.19
C LEU A 8 19.02 -2.81 -1.32
N ARG A 9 20.34 -3.04 -1.44
CA ARG A 9 20.90 -3.91 -2.47
C ARG A 9 20.50 -5.37 -2.27
N ARG A 10 20.44 -5.86 -1.02
CA ARG A 10 19.92 -7.21 -0.71
C ARG A 10 18.45 -7.34 -1.04
N ALA A 11 17.62 -6.38 -0.62
CA ALA A 11 16.20 -6.38 -0.92
C ALA A 11 15.90 -6.38 -2.42
N LEU A 12 16.65 -5.58 -3.18
CA LEU A 12 16.51 -5.52 -4.64
C LEU A 12 16.89 -6.85 -5.31
N ARG A 13 18.01 -7.47 -4.91
CA ARG A 13 18.41 -8.78 -5.43
C ARG A 13 17.37 -9.85 -5.13
N ALA A 14 16.93 -9.94 -3.88
CA ALA A 14 15.92 -10.91 -3.47
C ALA A 14 14.61 -10.76 -4.27
N ALA A 15 14.16 -9.53 -4.55
CA ALA A 15 12.96 -9.28 -5.34
C ALA A 15 13.09 -9.69 -6.82
N VAL A 16 14.31 -9.59 -7.38
CA VAL A 16 14.63 -10.04 -8.75
C VAL A 16 14.76 -11.55 -8.81
N ASP A 17 15.42 -12.17 -7.83
CA ASP A 17 15.62 -13.62 -7.79
C ASP A 17 14.29 -14.35 -7.59
N GLU A 18 13.47 -13.88 -6.63
CA GLU A 18 12.15 -14.45 -6.34
C GLU A 18 11.19 -14.36 -7.54
N ARG A 19 11.37 -13.39 -8.45
CA ARG A 19 10.55 -13.31 -9.68
C ARG A 19 10.55 -14.61 -10.47
N ASN A 20 11.65 -15.37 -10.45
CA ASN A 20 11.81 -16.59 -11.22
C ASN A 20 11.40 -17.85 -10.44
N GLU A 21 11.23 -17.75 -9.12
CA GLU A 21 11.08 -18.90 -8.22
C GLU A 21 9.85 -18.77 -7.28
N ALA A 22 9.00 -17.77 -7.48
CA ALA A 22 7.87 -17.48 -6.59
C ALA A 22 6.93 -18.68 -6.44
N SER A 23 6.81 -19.19 -5.21
CA SER A 23 5.85 -20.23 -4.86
C SER A 23 4.45 -19.64 -4.64
N PRO A 24 3.37 -20.29 -5.12
CA PRO A 24 1.99 -19.87 -4.83
C PRO A 24 1.65 -19.81 -3.33
N ALA A 25 2.34 -20.62 -2.51
CA ALA A 25 2.13 -20.65 -1.06
C ALA A 25 2.88 -19.52 -0.32
N ALA A 26 3.91 -18.94 -0.94
CA ALA A 26 4.61 -17.79 -0.37
C ALA A 26 3.69 -16.57 -0.33
N TRP A 27 4.00 -15.61 0.55
CA TRP A 27 3.24 -14.36 0.66
C TRP A 27 3.05 -13.65 -0.67
N THR A 28 4.11 -13.53 -1.45
CA THR A 28 4.09 -12.87 -2.76
C THR A 28 3.17 -13.59 -3.75
N GLY A 29 3.17 -14.93 -3.76
CA GLY A 29 2.23 -15.74 -4.54
C GLY A 29 0.76 -15.52 -4.14
N ARG A 30 0.47 -15.53 -2.83
CA ARG A 30 -0.88 -15.27 -2.29
C ARG A 30 -1.38 -13.86 -2.63
N ILE A 31 -0.50 -12.86 -2.56
CA ILE A 31 -0.82 -11.48 -2.92
C ILE A 31 -1.13 -11.35 -4.42
N GLU A 32 -0.37 -12.00 -5.28
CA GLU A 32 -0.60 -11.97 -6.73
C GLU A 32 -1.84 -12.80 -7.15
N ALA A 33 -2.17 -13.85 -6.41
CA ALA A 33 -3.47 -14.52 -6.54
C ALA A 33 -4.61 -13.55 -6.21
N ARG A 34 -4.50 -12.79 -5.12
CA ARG A 34 -5.49 -11.76 -4.75
C ARG A 34 -5.59 -10.65 -5.80
N ARG A 35 -4.46 -10.21 -6.38
CA ARG A 35 -4.49 -9.27 -7.53
C ARG A 35 -5.29 -9.85 -8.70
N THR A 36 -5.09 -11.13 -9.00
CA THR A 36 -5.80 -11.82 -10.09
C THR A 36 -7.30 -11.86 -9.84
N GLU A 37 -7.74 -12.13 -8.61
CA GLU A 37 -9.15 -12.07 -8.22
C GLU A 37 -9.75 -10.68 -8.45
N LEU A 38 -9.04 -9.64 -8.03
CA LEU A 38 -9.47 -8.25 -8.21
C LEU A 38 -9.54 -7.87 -9.70
N LEU A 39 -8.59 -8.34 -10.52
CA LEU A 39 -8.59 -8.15 -11.98
C LEU A 39 -9.71 -8.92 -12.70
N ALA A 40 -10.29 -9.93 -12.06
CA ALA A 40 -11.43 -10.68 -12.59
C ALA A 40 -12.79 -10.04 -12.23
N ARG A 41 -12.82 -9.04 -11.33
CA ARG A 41 -14.07 -8.38 -10.94
C ARG A 41 -14.66 -7.56 -12.07
N ARG A 42 -15.99 -7.67 -12.21
CA ARG A 42 -16.80 -6.97 -13.22
C ARG A 42 -17.58 -5.79 -12.66
N GLU A 43 -17.50 -5.56 -11.36
CA GLU A 43 -18.21 -4.49 -10.69
C GLU A 43 -17.63 -3.11 -11.04
N VAL A 44 -18.52 -2.12 -11.08
CA VAL A 44 -18.20 -0.72 -11.27
C VAL A 44 -18.48 0.01 -9.97
N ILE A 45 -17.47 0.69 -9.45
CA ILE A 45 -17.58 1.46 -8.21
C ILE A 45 -17.66 2.95 -8.51
N GLU A 46 -18.30 3.71 -7.62
CA GLU A 46 -18.14 5.16 -7.57
C GLU A 46 -16.86 5.49 -6.83
N VAL A 47 -16.01 6.33 -7.41
CA VAL A 47 -14.75 6.78 -6.82
C VAL A 47 -14.87 8.28 -6.55
N ILE A 48 -14.62 8.65 -5.31
CA ILE A 48 -14.43 10.04 -4.89
C ILE A 48 -12.93 10.26 -4.76
N ASP A 49 -12.32 10.74 -5.84
CA ASP A 49 -10.92 11.11 -5.86
C ASP A 49 -10.78 12.51 -5.25
N HIS A 50 -10.19 12.55 -4.05
CA HIS A 50 -9.98 13.78 -3.32
C HIS A 50 -8.92 14.71 -3.92
N GLY A 51 -8.42 14.39 -5.11
CA GLY A 51 -7.51 15.24 -5.85
C GLY A 51 -6.08 14.92 -5.45
N ALA A 52 -5.59 13.84 -6.01
CA ALA A 52 -4.18 13.64 -6.23
C ALA A 52 -3.70 14.55 -7.41
N GLY A 53 -3.77 15.88 -7.29
CA GLY A 53 -3.21 16.80 -8.30
C GLY A 53 -4.20 17.65 -9.13
N SER A 54 -5.21 18.27 -8.50
CA SER A 54 -5.74 19.50 -9.12
C SER A 54 -4.89 20.66 -8.62
N ARG A 55 -3.91 21.10 -9.41
CA ARG A 55 -3.34 22.44 -9.27
C ARG A 55 -4.52 23.42 -9.38
N GLY A 56 -5.09 23.81 -8.25
CA GLY A 56 -5.89 25.02 -8.19
C GLY A 56 -4.99 26.12 -8.71
N ASN A 57 -5.45 26.87 -9.71
CA ASN A 57 -4.72 27.97 -10.32
C ASN A 57 -4.19 28.94 -9.24
N GLY A 58 -2.97 28.71 -8.74
CA GLY A 58 -2.18 29.63 -7.91
C GLY A 58 -2.84 30.22 -6.66
N ARG A 59 -3.91 29.63 -6.11
CA ARG A 59 -4.59 30.15 -4.90
C ARG A 59 -5.07 28.96 -4.08
N GLY A 60 -4.69 28.91 -2.81
CA GLY A 60 -4.91 27.80 -1.87
C GLY A 60 -6.37 27.48 -1.56
N VAL A 61 -7.14 27.13 -2.58
CA VAL A 61 -8.49 26.58 -2.49
C VAL A 61 -8.35 25.12 -2.84
N ALA A 62 -8.61 24.23 -1.88
CA ALA A 62 -8.66 22.80 -2.11
C ALA A 62 -9.63 22.52 -3.27
N ALA A 63 -9.14 21.90 -4.34
CA ALA A 63 -9.99 21.55 -5.46
C ALA A 63 -11.11 20.62 -5.00
N SER A 64 -12.31 20.81 -5.56
CA SER A 64 -13.42 19.90 -5.25
C SER A 64 -13.06 18.47 -5.66
N PRO A 65 -13.44 17.46 -4.86
CA PRO A 65 -13.14 16.07 -5.17
C PRO A 65 -13.79 15.67 -6.51
N LYS A 66 -13.04 14.96 -7.35
CA LYS A 66 -13.52 14.42 -8.62
C LYS A 66 -14.32 13.16 -8.34
N ARG A 67 -15.51 13.06 -8.92
CA ARG A 67 -16.36 11.87 -8.83
C ARG A 67 -16.47 11.22 -10.18
N TYR A 68 -16.24 9.92 -10.24
CA TYR A 68 -16.38 9.15 -11.46
C TYR A 68 -16.72 7.69 -11.14
N ARG A 69 -17.14 6.95 -12.17
CA ARG A 69 -17.39 5.52 -12.07
C ARG A 69 -16.40 4.78 -12.95
N ALA A 70 -15.80 3.72 -12.43
CA ALA A 70 -14.86 2.90 -13.17
C ALA A 70 -14.93 1.44 -12.71
N GLY A 71 -14.55 0.52 -13.60
CA GLY A 71 -14.51 -0.90 -13.28
C GLY A 71 -13.36 -1.22 -12.32
N VAL A 72 -13.58 -2.08 -11.33
CA VAL A 72 -12.54 -2.47 -10.36
C VAL A 72 -11.31 -3.04 -11.08
N ALA A 73 -11.51 -3.93 -12.05
CA ALA A 73 -10.41 -4.51 -12.82
C ALA A 73 -9.60 -3.47 -13.62
N GLU A 74 -10.24 -2.42 -14.14
CA GLU A 74 -9.57 -1.33 -14.86
C GLU A 74 -8.67 -0.52 -13.92
N LEU A 75 -9.21 -0.17 -12.75
CA LEU A 75 -8.48 0.60 -11.75
C LEU A 75 -7.33 -0.22 -11.16
N VAL A 76 -7.56 -1.48 -10.80
CA VAL A 76 -6.51 -2.37 -10.28
C VAL A 76 -5.35 -2.49 -11.27
N ARG A 77 -5.66 -2.67 -12.56
CA ARG A 77 -4.65 -2.78 -13.62
C ARG A 77 -3.83 -1.50 -13.79
N SER A 78 -4.46 -0.34 -13.67
CA SER A 78 -3.82 0.96 -13.95
C SER A 78 -3.18 1.62 -12.72
N LYS A 79 -3.60 1.25 -11.50
CA LYS A 79 -3.22 1.95 -10.26
C LYS A 79 -2.46 1.10 -9.26
N SER A 80 -2.43 -0.23 -9.40
CA SER A 80 -1.71 -1.07 -8.45
C SER A 80 -0.22 -1.16 -8.78
N THR A 81 0.63 -1.19 -7.74
CA THR A 81 2.07 -1.43 -7.89
C THR A 81 2.37 -2.67 -8.72
N TYR A 82 3.42 -2.64 -9.54
CA TYR A 82 3.82 -3.82 -10.32
C TYR A 82 4.40 -4.92 -9.41
N PRO A 83 4.27 -6.21 -9.76
CA PRO A 83 4.69 -7.31 -8.89
C PRO A 83 6.17 -7.24 -8.46
N VAL A 84 7.07 -6.77 -9.33
CA VAL A 84 8.50 -6.63 -8.98
C VAL A 84 8.73 -5.59 -7.89
N TRP A 85 7.98 -4.49 -7.90
CA TRP A 85 8.08 -3.45 -6.87
C TRP A 85 7.40 -3.90 -5.58
N GLY A 86 6.28 -4.63 -5.68
CA GLY A 86 5.68 -5.29 -4.53
C GLY A 86 6.65 -6.23 -3.81
N ARG A 87 7.31 -7.13 -4.54
CA ARG A 87 8.36 -8.00 -3.99
C ARG A 87 9.49 -7.20 -3.35
N PHE A 88 9.93 -6.12 -3.99
CA PHE A 88 10.95 -5.25 -3.43
C PHE A 88 10.50 -4.63 -2.11
N LEU A 89 9.28 -4.10 -2.01
CA LEU A 89 8.73 -3.55 -0.76
C LEU A 89 8.69 -4.60 0.35
N TYR A 90 8.26 -5.82 0.03
CA TYR A 90 8.27 -6.94 0.97
C TYR A 90 9.68 -7.22 1.52
N HIS A 91 10.66 -7.43 0.64
CA HIS A 91 12.04 -7.69 1.07
C HIS A 91 12.68 -6.49 1.77
N LEU A 92 12.31 -5.27 1.38
CA LEU A 92 12.78 -4.05 2.01
C LEU A 92 12.32 -3.99 3.47
N VAL A 93 11.04 -4.27 3.74
CA VAL A 93 10.52 -4.36 5.12
C VAL A 93 11.20 -5.48 5.90
N ARG A 94 11.50 -6.62 5.27
CA ARG A 94 12.25 -7.73 5.90
C ARG A 94 13.66 -7.32 6.31
N GLU A 95 14.34 -6.52 5.49
CA GLU A 95 15.70 -6.02 5.73
C GLU A 95 15.75 -4.86 6.73
N LEU A 96 14.76 -3.96 6.71
CA LEU A 96 14.71 -2.79 7.59
C LEU A 96 14.17 -3.11 8.97
N ARG A 97 13.24 -4.07 9.06
CA ARG A 97 12.52 -4.47 10.29
C ARG A 97 11.96 -3.28 11.10
N PRO A 98 11.21 -2.36 10.48
CA PRO A 98 10.64 -1.22 11.19
C PRO A 98 9.57 -1.67 12.19
N ASP A 99 9.52 -1.01 13.35
CA ASP A 99 8.44 -1.22 14.33
C ASP A 99 7.14 -0.50 13.93
N VAL A 100 7.26 0.60 13.18
CA VAL A 100 6.13 1.38 12.68
C VAL A 100 6.36 1.69 11.21
N CYS A 101 5.41 1.26 10.37
CA CYS A 101 5.30 1.60 8.96
C CYS A 101 4.09 2.51 8.73
N LEU A 102 4.24 3.48 7.83
CA LEU A 102 3.13 4.23 7.26
C LEU A 102 3.08 4.05 5.75
N GLU A 103 1.88 3.95 5.20
CA GLU A 103 1.63 4.01 3.77
C GLU A 103 0.59 5.09 3.49
N PHE A 104 0.89 5.96 2.55
CA PHE A 104 -0.05 6.96 2.04
C PHE A 104 -0.43 6.58 0.61
N GLY A 105 -1.66 6.11 0.43
CA GLY A 105 -2.16 5.53 -0.81
C GLY A 105 -2.28 4.01 -0.72
N SER A 106 -3.28 3.49 0.00
CA SER A 106 -3.51 2.03 0.05
C SER A 106 -3.89 1.45 -1.31
N GLY A 107 -4.58 2.23 -2.15
CA GLY A 107 -5.18 1.75 -3.38
C GLY A 107 -6.04 0.51 -3.11
N PHE A 108 -5.84 -0.56 -3.87
CA PHE A 108 -6.59 -1.83 -3.69
C PHE A 108 -6.00 -2.76 -2.63
N GLY A 109 -5.05 -2.27 -1.81
CA GLY A 109 -4.39 -3.02 -0.75
C GLY A 109 -3.24 -3.91 -1.21
N ILE A 110 -2.77 -3.78 -2.45
CA ILE A 110 -1.74 -4.69 -2.99
C ILE A 110 -0.34 -4.36 -2.45
N SER A 111 0.12 -3.11 -2.56
CA SER A 111 1.36 -2.66 -1.91
C SER A 111 1.27 -2.82 -0.39
N THR A 112 0.13 -2.45 0.19
CA THR A 112 -0.21 -2.66 1.60
C THR A 112 0.01 -4.10 2.03
N ALA A 113 -0.43 -5.07 1.22
CA ALA A 113 -0.27 -6.48 1.53
C ALA A 113 1.19 -6.94 1.46
N TYR A 114 1.99 -6.44 0.52
CA TYR A 114 3.43 -6.74 0.47
C TYR A 114 4.17 -6.20 1.70
N LEU A 115 3.88 -4.96 2.10
CA LEU A 115 4.43 -4.36 3.32
C LEU A 115 4.00 -5.14 4.57
N GLY A 116 2.70 -5.41 4.71
CA GLY A 116 2.12 -6.16 5.82
C GLY A 116 2.67 -7.58 5.93
N ALA A 117 2.85 -8.28 4.81
CA ALA A 117 3.47 -9.60 4.79
C ALA A 117 4.92 -9.58 5.31
N GLY A 118 5.69 -8.55 4.94
CA GLY A 118 7.06 -8.36 5.43
C GLY A 118 7.09 -8.21 6.96
N LEU A 119 6.19 -7.41 7.52
CA LEU A 119 6.03 -7.24 8.97
C LEU A 119 5.57 -8.53 9.65
N ARG A 120 4.56 -9.20 9.07
CA ARG A 120 4.02 -10.46 9.59
C ARG A 120 5.10 -11.54 9.70
N GLU A 121 5.98 -11.63 8.71
CA GLU A 121 7.11 -12.57 8.72
C GLU A 121 8.29 -12.09 9.57
N ASN A 122 8.43 -10.78 9.81
CA ASN A 122 9.36 -10.27 10.81
C ASN A 122 8.95 -10.68 12.23
N GLY A 123 7.67 -10.96 12.45
CA GLY A 123 7.10 -11.23 13.78
C GLY A 123 6.95 -9.97 14.63
N SER A 124 7.14 -8.79 14.04
CA SER A 124 7.09 -7.49 14.71
C SER A 124 6.72 -6.37 13.74
N GLY A 125 6.25 -5.26 14.32
CA GLY A 125 5.91 -4.04 13.62
C GLY A 125 4.47 -3.96 13.14
N THR A 126 4.02 -2.74 12.88
CA THR A 126 2.66 -2.44 12.42
C THR A 126 2.67 -1.51 11.22
N LEU A 127 1.60 -1.57 10.41
CA LEU A 127 1.38 -0.70 9.26
C LEU A 127 0.04 0.01 9.40
N ALA A 128 0.06 1.35 9.37
CA ALA A 128 -1.12 2.14 9.07
C ALA A 128 -1.07 2.58 7.60
N SER A 129 -2.09 2.21 6.83
CA SER A 129 -2.20 2.50 5.40
C SER A 129 -3.41 3.39 5.15
N VAL A 130 -3.21 4.54 4.53
CA VAL A 130 -4.22 5.60 4.40
C VAL A 130 -4.77 5.65 2.98
N GLU A 131 -6.09 5.67 2.84
CA GLU A 131 -6.79 5.82 1.56
C GLU A 131 -7.98 6.77 1.69
N GLY A 132 -8.05 7.79 0.83
CA GLY A 132 -9.09 8.81 0.90
C GLY A 132 -10.41 8.41 0.23
N ALA A 133 -10.36 7.51 -0.75
CA ALA A 133 -11.56 7.07 -1.46
C ALA A 133 -12.22 5.88 -0.75
N SER A 134 -13.39 6.10 -0.14
CA SER A 134 -14.11 5.09 0.66
C SER A 134 -14.30 3.74 -0.05
N SER A 135 -14.68 3.75 -1.33
CA SER A 135 -14.90 2.54 -2.12
C SER A 135 -13.60 1.76 -2.38
N ILE A 136 -12.47 2.47 -2.44
CA ILE A 136 -11.14 1.90 -2.64
C ILE A 136 -10.59 1.38 -1.30
N ALA A 137 -10.74 2.16 -0.21
CA ALA A 137 -10.39 1.75 1.14
C ALA A 137 -11.13 0.47 1.56
N ALA A 138 -12.39 0.31 1.17
CA ALA A 138 -13.14 -0.92 1.38
C ALA A 138 -12.51 -2.14 0.71
N LEU A 139 -12.06 -2.00 -0.55
CA LEU A 139 -11.36 -3.07 -1.28
C LEU A 139 -9.98 -3.37 -0.68
N ALA A 140 -9.25 -2.35 -0.20
CA ALA A 140 -8.00 -2.55 0.54
C ALA A 140 -8.20 -3.36 1.82
N ARG A 141 -9.23 -3.03 2.63
CA ARG A 141 -9.60 -3.81 3.83
C ARG A 141 -9.97 -5.25 3.49
N GLU A 142 -10.67 -5.45 2.39
CA GLU A 142 -11.02 -6.79 1.90
C GLU A 142 -9.74 -7.59 1.57
N THR A 143 -8.79 -6.98 0.86
CA THR A 143 -7.49 -7.59 0.55
C THR A 143 -6.70 -7.95 1.82
N VAL A 144 -6.61 -7.03 2.79
CA VAL A 144 -5.93 -7.27 4.07
C VAL A 144 -6.57 -8.43 4.83
N THR A 145 -7.90 -8.48 4.87
CA THR A 145 -8.65 -9.54 5.54
C THR A 145 -8.48 -10.88 4.85
N ALA A 146 -8.61 -10.92 3.52
CA ALA A 146 -8.46 -12.14 2.71
C ALA A 146 -7.07 -12.78 2.85
N LEU A 147 -6.04 -11.97 3.12
CA LEU A 147 -4.67 -12.42 3.28
C LEU A 147 -4.28 -12.69 4.75
N ASP A 148 -5.19 -12.51 5.70
CA ASP A 148 -4.93 -12.65 7.15
C ASP A 148 -3.83 -11.70 7.65
N LEU A 149 -3.89 -10.44 7.20
CA LEU A 149 -2.92 -9.40 7.57
C LEU A 149 -3.47 -8.38 8.59
N SER A 150 -4.72 -8.52 9.02
CA SER A 150 -5.38 -7.59 9.95
C SER A 150 -4.72 -7.50 11.33
N GLY A 151 -3.88 -8.48 11.70
CA GLY A 151 -3.10 -8.44 12.95
C GLY A 151 -1.91 -7.48 12.92
N VAL A 152 -1.48 -7.02 11.73
CA VAL A 152 -0.33 -6.12 11.55
C VAL A 152 -0.65 -4.90 10.67
N VAL A 153 -1.74 -4.92 9.92
CA VAL A 153 -2.17 -3.83 9.02
C VAL A 153 -3.49 -3.22 9.48
N GLN A 154 -3.53 -1.90 9.53
CA GLN A 154 -4.75 -1.10 9.66
C GLN A 154 -4.93 -0.21 8.42
N VAL A 155 -6.08 -0.35 7.74
CA VAL A 155 -6.47 0.56 6.64
C VAL A 155 -7.33 1.69 7.21
N VAL A 156 -6.79 2.90 7.15
CA VAL A 156 -7.39 4.15 7.61
C VAL A 156 -8.03 4.84 6.41
N GLU A 157 -9.33 5.10 6.50
CA GLU A 157 -10.04 5.85 5.46
C GLU A 157 -10.08 7.32 5.83
N ASP A 158 -9.13 8.08 5.31
CA ASP A 158 -9.03 9.50 5.55
C ASP A 158 -8.12 10.18 4.50
N ARG A 159 -8.07 11.50 4.53
CA ARG A 159 -7.08 12.28 3.80
C ARG A 159 -5.71 12.16 4.46
N PHE A 160 -4.64 12.23 3.68
CA PHE A 160 -3.28 12.16 4.21
C PHE A 160 -3.00 13.23 5.27
N ALA A 161 -3.42 14.48 5.03
CA ALA A 161 -3.26 15.57 5.98
C ALA A 161 -3.95 15.28 7.33
N ASN A 162 -5.21 14.84 7.27
CA ASN A 162 -5.98 14.48 8.46
C ASN A 162 -5.36 13.29 9.20
N ALA A 163 -4.92 12.26 8.46
CA ALA A 163 -4.29 11.08 9.04
C ALA A 163 -2.98 11.44 9.75
N ILE A 164 -2.20 12.39 9.21
CA ILE A 164 -0.98 12.91 9.84
C ILE A 164 -1.33 13.73 11.09
N GLU A 165 -2.31 14.64 11.01
CA GLU A 165 -2.74 15.48 12.15
C GLU A 165 -3.34 14.65 13.29
N ALA A 166 -3.98 13.53 12.97
CA ALA A 166 -4.57 12.61 13.95
C ALA A 166 -3.54 11.73 14.66
N LEU A 167 -2.27 11.70 14.23
CA LEU A 167 -1.23 10.94 14.92
C LEU A 167 -1.00 11.52 16.32
N PRO A 168 -1.11 10.72 17.39
CA PRO A 168 -0.77 11.18 18.74
C PRO A 168 0.64 11.77 18.79
N PRO A 169 0.90 12.84 19.56
CA PRO A 169 2.25 13.41 19.71
C PRO A 169 3.31 12.40 20.20
N SER A 170 2.86 11.34 20.88
CA SER A 170 3.69 10.24 21.37
C SER A 170 3.88 9.10 20.36
N THR A 171 3.37 9.23 19.13
CA THR A 171 3.57 8.23 18.07
C THR A 171 5.06 8.11 17.79
N PRO A 172 5.65 6.91 17.93
CA PRO A 172 7.04 6.69 17.55
C PRO A 172 7.27 7.12 16.10
N ALA A 173 8.42 7.73 15.82
CA ALA A 173 8.77 8.09 14.46
C ALA A 173 8.74 6.82 13.58
N PRO A 174 8.05 6.84 12.42
CA PRO A 174 8.00 5.68 11.55
C PRO A 174 9.40 5.33 11.07
N GLY A 175 9.75 4.04 11.17
CA GLY A 175 11.01 3.50 10.66
C GLY A 175 10.98 3.31 9.14
N PHE A 176 9.79 3.34 8.54
CA PHE A 176 9.57 3.25 7.11
C PHE A 176 8.28 3.97 6.72
N ILE A 177 8.33 4.77 5.66
CA ILE A 177 7.16 5.41 5.05
C ILE A 177 7.17 5.08 3.56
N PHE A 178 6.05 4.56 3.07
CA PHE A 178 5.81 4.40 1.64
C PHE A 178 4.81 5.45 1.18
N LEU A 179 5.21 6.21 0.16
CA LEU A 179 4.40 7.23 -0.46
C LEU A 179 3.99 6.70 -1.83
N ASP A 180 2.76 6.20 -1.94
CA ASP A 180 2.15 5.62 -3.16
C ASP A 180 0.81 6.30 -3.49
N GLY A 181 0.71 7.54 -3.04
CA GLY A 181 -0.32 8.50 -3.39
C GLY A 181 0.35 9.72 -4.01
N HIS A 182 -0.42 10.77 -4.31
CA HIS A 182 0.21 11.98 -4.81
C HIS A 182 1.14 12.63 -3.79
N HIS A 183 2.22 13.20 -4.31
CA HIS A 183 3.30 13.85 -3.59
C HIS A 183 3.23 15.37 -3.78
N ASP A 184 2.14 15.99 -3.33
CA ASP A 184 2.09 17.46 -3.19
C ASP A 184 2.61 17.87 -1.81
#